data_AF-A0A2I3HAD9-F1
#
_entry.id   AF-A0A2I3HAD9-F1
#
_cell.length_a   1.000
_cell.length_b   1.000
_cell.length_c   1.000
_cell.angle_alpha   90.00
_cell.angle_beta   90.00
_cell.angle_gamma   90.00
#
_symmetry.space_group_name_H-M   'P 1'
#
loop_
_entity.id
_entity.type
_entity.pdbx_description
1 polymer ?
#
loop_
_entity_poly.entity_id
_entity_poly.type
_entity_poly.pdbx_seq_one_letter_code
_entity_poly.pdbx_strand_id
1 'polypeptide(L)'
;MDHHIPMHALPEEIQKMLPEEKICKYCGVSYLILHEFKAMEEKVQAMEKEMKFYQGSVDREKRLQEKLHSLSQELEQYKIDNKSKTERLSMFFFSIIYLVERQLQEINTL
;
A
#
# COMPACT_ATOMS: atom_id res chain seq x y z
N MET A 1 15.54 28.48 -26.76
CA MET A 1 16.98 28.41 -27.07
C MET A 1 17.28 26.96 -27.43
N ASP A 2 17.82 26.71 -28.62
CA ASP A 2 18.13 25.36 -29.09
C ASP A 2 19.26 24.77 -28.25
N HIS A 3 18.91 23.80 -27.40
CA HIS A 3 19.88 23.09 -26.58
C HIS A 3 20.66 22.14 -27.51
N HIS A 4 21.94 22.43 -27.74
CA HIS A 4 22.81 21.50 -28.45
C HIS A 4 22.98 20.24 -27.60
N ILE A 5 22.36 19.15 -28.02
CA ILE A 5 22.56 17.83 -27.43
C ILE A 5 23.89 17.30 -27.98
N PRO A 6 24.89 17.00 -27.13
CA PRO A 6 26.12 16.38 -27.59
C PRO A 6 25.80 15.07 -28.30
N MET A 7 26.20 14.95 -29.57
CA MET A 7 25.89 13.78 -30.41
C MET A 7 26.71 12.54 -30.06
N HIS A 8 27.81 12.72 -29.33
CA HIS A 8 28.72 11.65 -28.93
C HIS A 8 28.84 11.60 -27.41
N ALA A 9 28.92 10.38 -26.88
CA ALA A 9 29.20 10.16 -25.47
C ALA A 9 30.60 10.67 -25.12
N LEU A 10 30.80 11.02 -23.85
CA LEU A 10 32.12 11.40 -23.34
C LEU A 10 33.07 10.20 -23.48
N PRO A 11 34.31 10.35 -23.98
CA PRO A 11 35.26 9.25 -24.09
C PRO A 11 35.55 8.57 -22.75
N GLU A 12 35.82 7.26 -22.77
CA GLU A 12 36.03 6.46 -21.55
C GLU A 12 37.22 6.95 -20.72
N GLU A 13 38.27 7.45 -21.38
CA GLU A 13 39.47 7.98 -20.73
C GLU A 13 39.11 9.16 -19.82
N ILE A 14 38.24 10.05 -20.31
CA ILE A 14 37.79 11.24 -19.58
C ILE A 14 36.80 10.85 -18.49
N GLN A 15 35.93 9.86 -18.74
CA GLN A 15 35.01 9.36 -17.73
C GLN A 15 35.76 8.79 -16.51
N LYS A 16 36.84 8.04 -16.74
CA LYS A 16 37.66 7.38 -15.72
C LYS A 16 38.65 8.32 -15.00
N MET A 17 38.81 9.56 -15.45
CA MET A 17 39.65 10.55 -14.76
C MET A 17 39.14 10.86 -13.35
N LEU A 18 40.08 11.20 -12.46
CA LEU A 18 39.77 11.59 -11.09
C LEU A 18 38.99 12.92 -11.06
N PRO A 19 38.12 13.14 -10.06
CA PRO A 19 37.39 14.40 -9.93
C PRO A 19 38.31 15.62 -9.85
N GLU A 20 39.48 15.51 -9.21
CA GLU A 20 40.42 16.64 -9.13
C GLU A 20 41.03 17.01 -10.48
N GLU A 21 41.13 16.07 -11.41
CA GLU A 21 41.67 16.29 -12.76
C GLU A 21 40.64 16.96 -13.69
N LYS A 22 39.35 16.83 -13.36
CA LYS A 22 38.24 17.44 -14.09
C LYS A 22 38.02 18.92 -13.72
N ILE A 23 38.73 19.42 -12.72
CA ILE A 23 38.56 20.77 -12.18
C ILE A 23 39.65 21.71 -12.70
N CYS A 24 39.25 22.92 -13.09
CA CYS A 24 40.21 23.97 -13.42
C CYS A 24 41.00 24.41 -12.20
N LYS A 25 42.33 24.31 -12.26
CA LYS A 25 43.25 24.69 -11.16
C LYS A 25 43.21 26.18 -10.80
N TYR A 26 42.71 27.03 -11.69
CA TYR A 26 42.67 28.48 -11.48
C TYR A 26 41.32 28.98 -10.95
N CYS A 27 40.20 28.50 -11.52
CA CYS A 27 38.86 28.96 -11.13
C CYS A 27 38.04 27.92 -10.35
N GLY A 28 38.49 26.67 -10.23
CA GLY A 28 37.78 25.60 -9.52
C GLY A 28 36.55 25.06 -10.23
N VAL A 29 36.27 25.53 -11.45
CA VAL A 29 35.11 25.14 -12.26
C VAL A 29 35.41 23.81 -12.96
N SER A 30 34.49 22.84 -12.93
CA SER A 30 34.64 21.58 -13.66
C SER A 30 34.59 21.83 -15.18
N TYR A 31 35.49 21.17 -15.91
CA TYR A 31 35.51 21.18 -17.37
C TYR A 31 34.30 20.42 -17.96
N LEU A 32 33.59 19.63 -17.14
CA LEU A 32 32.52 18.73 -17.56
C LEU A 32 31.16 19.11 -16.96
N ILE A 33 31.02 20.35 -16.46
CA ILE A 33 29.81 20.83 -15.79
C ILE A 33 28.53 20.52 -16.57
N LEU A 34 28.53 20.71 -17.89
CA LEU A 34 27.35 20.44 -18.72
C LEU A 34 26.94 18.95 -18.68
N HIS A 35 27.91 18.04 -18.72
CA HIS A 35 27.65 16.60 -18.64
C HIS A 35 27.15 16.20 -17.25
N GLU A 36 27.74 16.77 -16.20
CA GLU A 36 27.31 16.55 -14.82
C GLU A 36 25.87 17.01 -14.60
N PHE A 37 25.50 18.20 -15.11
CA PHE A 37 24.13 18.70 -15.06
C PHE A 37 23.16 17.79 -15.79
N LYS A 38 23.51 17.31 -16.98
CA LYS A 38 22.64 16.39 -17.74
C LYS A 38 22.44 15.06 -17.02
N ALA A 39 23.50 14.49 -16.44
CA ALA A 39 23.39 13.26 -15.66
C ALA A 39 22.53 13.45 -14.40
N MET A 40 22.62 14.63 -13.76
CA MET A 40 21.75 14.98 -12.64
C MET A 40 20.30 15.16 -13.10
N GLU A 41 20.07 15.83 -14.23
CA GLU A 41 18.73 16.01 -14.81
C GLU A 41 18.06 14.66 -15.12
N GLU A 42 18.77 13.75 -15.77
CA GLU A 42 18.27 12.40 -16.07
C GLU A 42 17.93 11.61 -14.79
N LYS A 43 18.76 11.71 -13.75
CA LYS A 43 18.48 11.11 -12.44
C LYS A 43 17.24 11.71 -11.78
N VAL A 44 17.09 13.04 -11.82
CA VAL A 44 15.90 13.73 -11.29
C VAL A 44 14.66 13.28 -12.06
N GLN A 45 14.69 13.23 -13.39
CA GLN A 45 13.57 12.76 -14.20
C GLN A 45 13.20 11.30 -13.92
N ALA A 46 14.18 10.42 -13.71
CA ALA A 46 13.94 9.04 -13.32
C ALA A 46 13.27 8.97 -11.94
N MET A 47 13.79 9.71 -10.97
CA MET A 47 13.25 9.78 -9.61
C MET A 47 11.83 10.37 -9.58
N GLU A 48 11.53 11.38 -10.40
CA GLU A 48 10.17 11.93 -10.54
C GLU A 48 9.17 10.90 -11.08
N LYS A 49 9.58 10.05 -12.03
CA LYS A 49 8.74 8.96 -12.54
C LYS A 49 8.45 7.93 -11.46
N GLU A 50 9.47 7.52 -10.70
CA GLU A 50 9.31 6.61 -9.58
C GLU A 50 8.40 7.19 -8.50
N MET A 51 8.59 8.47 -8.15
CA MET A 51 7.77 9.15 -7.15
C MET A 51 6.28 9.17 -7.55
N LYS A 52 5.96 9.44 -8.81
CA LYS A 52 4.58 9.36 -9.32
C LYS A 52 4.00 7.94 -9.22
N PHE A 53 4.81 6.93 -9.50
CA PHE A 53 4.39 5.52 -9.34
C PHE A 53 4.09 5.19 -7.88
N TYR A 54 4.93 5.63 -6.94
CA TYR A 54 4.72 5.40 -5.51
C TYR A 54 3.50 6.15 -4.98
N GLN A 55 3.27 7.40 -5.41
CA GLN A 55 2.04 8.13 -5.06
C GLN A 55 0.78 7.35 -5.43
N GLY A 56 0.72 6.85 -6.67
CA GLY A 56 -0.41 6.01 -7.10
C GLY A 56 -0.53 4.69 -6.32
N SER A 57 0.56 4.18 -5.77
CA SER A 57 0.57 2.98 -4.92
C SER A 57 -0.03 3.26 -3.55
N VAL A 58 0.33 4.39 -2.93
CA VAL A 58 -0.25 4.85 -1.66
C VAL A 58 -1.76 5.02 -1.78
N ASP A 59 -2.24 5.63 -2.87
CA ASP A 59 -3.68 5.80 -3.11
C ASP A 59 -4.41 4.45 -3.26
N ARG A 60 -3.79 3.47 -3.91
CA ARG A 60 -4.34 2.11 -4.03
C ARG A 60 -4.40 1.42 -2.67
N GLU A 61 -3.34 1.53 -1.88
CA GLU A 61 -3.26 0.94 -0.55
C GLU A 61 -4.31 1.52 0.39
N LYS A 62 -4.48 2.85 0.39
CA LYS A 62 -5.52 3.52 1.18
C LYS A 62 -6.92 3.01 0.83
N ARG A 63 -7.26 2.90 -0.46
CA ARG A 63 -8.55 2.33 -0.89
C ARG A 63 -8.73 0.87 -0.46
N LEU A 64 -7.66 0.09 -0.45
CA LEU A 64 -7.72 -1.30 0.02
C LEU A 64 -7.92 -1.37 1.53
N GLN A 65 -7.25 -0.51 2.31
CA GLN A 65 -7.45 -0.41 3.75
C GLN A 65 -8.89 -0.01 4.10
N GLU A 66 -9.48 0.95 3.38
CA GLU A 66 -10.88 1.34 3.56
C GLU A 66 -11.84 0.17 3.31
N LYS A 67 -11.61 -0.62 2.24
CA LYS A 67 -12.41 -1.83 1.94
C LYS A 67 -12.23 -2.93 2.98
N LEU A 68 -11.02 -3.14 3.48
CA LEU A 68 -10.77 -4.10 4.55
C LEU A 68 -11.49 -3.68 5.82
N HIS A 69 -11.49 -2.38 6.13
CA HIS A 69 -12.21 -1.87 7.28
C HIS A 69 -13.72 -2.13 7.16
N SER A 70 -14.34 -1.77 6.03
CA SER A 70 -15.77 -2.02 5.83
C SER A 70 -16.12 -3.50 5.92
N LEU A 71 -15.31 -4.36 5.28
CA LEU A 71 -15.53 -5.81 5.28
C LEU A 71 -15.38 -6.41 6.68
N SER A 72 -14.42 -5.92 7.47
CA SER A 72 -14.26 -6.35 8.86
C SER A 72 -15.44 -5.96 9.74
N GLN A 73 -16.01 -4.77 9.54
CA GLN A 73 -17.21 -4.33 10.25
C GLN A 73 -18.41 -5.20 9.89
N GLU A 74 -18.63 -5.46 8.60
CA GLU A 74 -19.69 -6.36 8.13
C GLU A 74 -19.55 -7.77 8.72
N LEU A 75 -18.32 -8.29 8.78
CA LEU A 75 -18.05 -9.59 9.38
C LEU A 75 -18.44 -9.64 10.86
N GLU A 76 -18.10 -8.60 11.64
CA GLU A 76 -18.47 -8.60 13.06
C GLU A 76 -19.95 -8.40 13.29
N GLN A 77 -20.60 -7.57 12.48
CA GLN A 77 -22.06 -7.47 12.50
C GLN A 77 -22.70 -8.85 12.26
N TYR A 78 -22.20 -9.57 11.24
CA TYR A 78 -22.69 -10.91 10.90
C TYR A 78 -22.46 -11.93 12.02
N LYS A 79 -21.32 -11.87 12.72
CA LYS A 79 -21.07 -12.74 13.89
C LYS A 79 -22.03 -12.46 15.03
N ILE A 80 -22.27 -11.18 15.34
CA ILE A 80 -23.22 -10.77 16.39
C ILE A 80 -24.63 -11.27 16.04
N ASP A 81 -25.07 -11.05 14.80
CA ASP A 81 -26.39 -11.47 14.33
C ASP A 81 -26.56 -12.98 14.43
N ASN A 82 -25.56 -13.76 14.00
CA ASN A 82 -25.62 -15.22 14.13
C ASN A 82 -25.62 -15.70 15.57
N LYS A 83 -24.84 -15.06 16.44
CA LYS A 83 -24.84 -15.38 17.87
C LYS A 83 -26.23 -15.14 18.46
N SER A 84 -26.84 -13.99 18.18
CA SER A 84 -28.19 -13.67 18.67
C SER A 84 -29.25 -14.66 18.15
N LYS A 85 -29.17 -15.08 16.88
CA LYS A 85 -30.07 -16.10 16.32
C LYS A 85 -29.90 -17.44 17.02
N THR A 86 -28.66 -17.83 17.30
CA THR A 86 -28.34 -19.10 17.99
C THR A 86 -28.85 -19.08 19.42
N GLU A 87 -28.67 -17.98 20.15
CA GLU A 87 -29.20 -17.80 21.51
C GLU A 87 -30.74 -17.85 21.52
N ARG A 88 -31.40 -17.18 20.57
CA ARG A 88 -32.86 -17.25 20.43
C ARG A 88 -33.34 -18.67 20.18
N LEU A 89 -32.70 -19.39 19.26
CA LEU A 89 -33.03 -20.80 19.01
C LEU A 89 -32.83 -21.65 20.27
N SER A 90 -31.73 -21.46 21.00
CA SER A 90 -31.48 -22.16 22.26
C SER A 90 -32.59 -21.90 23.28
N MET A 91 -33.01 -20.65 23.48
CA MET A 91 -34.13 -20.32 24.38
C MET A 91 -35.44 -21.00 23.95
N PHE A 92 -35.73 -21.02 22.64
CA PHE A 92 -36.91 -21.71 22.13
C PHE A 92 -36.84 -23.22 22.42
N PHE A 93 -35.70 -23.87 22.20
CA PHE A 93 -35.53 -25.28 22.52
C PHE A 93 -35.74 -25.56 24.01
N PHE A 94 -35.15 -24.76 24.90
CA PHE A 94 -35.36 -24.90 26.34
C PHE A 94 -36.84 -24.74 26.73
N SER A 95 -37.53 -23.75 26.15
CA SER A 95 -38.96 -23.55 26.39
C SER A 95 -39.81 -24.74 25.93
N ILE A 96 -39.50 -25.33 24.77
CA ILE A 96 -40.21 -26.50 24.26
C ILE A 96 -39.97 -27.70 25.17
N ILE A 97 -38.73 -27.96 25.57
CA ILE A 97 -38.39 -29.07 26.48
C ILE A 97 -39.16 -28.93 27.80
N TYR A 98 -39.15 -27.74 28.41
CA TYR A 98 -39.89 -27.48 29.64
C TYR A 98 -41.40 -27.72 29.49
N LEU A 99 -42.01 -27.28 28.37
CA LEU A 99 -43.43 -27.51 28.11
C LEU A 99 -43.75 -29.00 27.92
N VAL A 100 -42.90 -29.74 27.21
CA VAL A 100 -43.06 -31.18 27.00
C VAL A 100 -42.92 -31.94 28.33
N GLU A 101 -41.91 -31.62 29.14
CA GLU A 101 -41.72 -32.22 30.46
C GLU A 101 -42.94 -32.00 31.37
N ARG A 102 -43.48 -30.77 31.39
CA ARG A 102 -44.68 -30.44 32.17
C ARG A 102 -45.89 -31.26 31.72
N GLN A 103 -46.13 -31.36 30.42
CA GLN A 103 -47.23 -32.19 29.87
C GLN A 103 -47.05 -33.68 30.22
N LEU A 104 -45.82 -34.18 30.21
CA LEU A 104 -45.53 -35.57 30.56
C LEU A 104 -45.79 -35.87 32.05
N GLN A 105 -45.50 -34.91 32.93
CA GLN A 105 -45.85 -35.00 34.35
C GLN A 105 -47.37 -35.00 34.57
N GLU A 106 -48.10 -34.14 33.86
CA GLU A 106 -49.58 -34.09 33.91
C GLU A 106 -50.22 -35.41 33.45
N ILE A 107 -49.67 -36.06 32.40
CA ILE A 107 -50.18 -37.36 31.92
C ILE A 107 -49.86 -38.49 32.91
N ASN A 108 -48.66 -38.53 33.50
CA ASN A 108 -48.26 -39.60 34.44
C ASN A 108 -48.89 -39.48 35.83
N THR A 109 -49.57 -38.37 36.14
CA THR A 109 -50.28 -38.16 37.40
C THR A 109 -51.78 -38.42 37.30
N LEU A 110 -52.29 -38.74 36.10
CA LEU A 110 -53.64 -39.23 35.81
C LEU A 110 -53.66 -40.77 35.75
#